data_AF-A0AAV5HW25-F1
#
_entry.id   AF-A0AAV5HW25-F1
#
_cell.length_a   1.000
_cell.length_b   1.000
_cell.length_c   1.000
_cell.angle_alpha   90.00
_cell.angle_beta   90.00
_cell.angle_gamma   90.00
#
_symmetry.space_group_name_H-M   'P 1'
#
loop_
_entity.id
_entity.type
_entity.pdbx_description
1 polymer ?
#
loop_
_entity_poly.entity_id
_entity_poly.type
_entity_poly.pdbx_seq_one_letter_code
_entity_poly.pdbx_strand_id
1 'polypeptide(L)'
;MALCRSLYSYSHPLHRPPLQLPSKLTSFFPLYPSSSSEFTNLTHRHQQPKTLVSRTCCSSSMEAPPEGYRKNVGICLINPSKKIFAASRLDIPNAWQMPQGGIEEDEDPKAAAIRELKEETGVSSAEVIAEVPYWLTYDFPPEVREKLKVQWGSDWKGQAQKWFLLKFTGEDEEINLVGDGTEKPEFGEWSWMSPEEIIEHAVDFKKNVYKEVSAVFSPHLN
;
A
#
# COMPACT_ATOMS: atom_id res chain seq x y z
N MET A 1 -17.23 -14.29 -10.05
CA MET A 1 -16.85 -13.02 -10.69
C MET A 1 -16.39 -12.09 -9.59
N ALA A 2 -15.07 -12.07 -9.36
CA ALA A 2 -14.41 -11.35 -8.29
C ALA A 2 -14.45 -9.83 -8.55
N LEU A 3 -15.56 -9.17 -8.20
CA LEU A 3 -15.63 -7.71 -8.17
C LEU A 3 -15.21 -7.22 -6.77
N CYS A 4 -13.92 -6.89 -6.61
CA CYS A 4 -13.47 -5.59 -6.10
C CYS A 4 -11.95 -5.63 -5.86
N ARG A 5 -11.26 -5.33 -6.96
CA ARG A 5 -9.90 -4.79 -7.09
C ARG A 5 -9.71 -3.50 -6.26
N SER A 6 -8.46 -3.08 -6.05
CA SER A 6 -8.00 -2.08 -5.07
C SER A 6 -9.05 -1.01 -4.72
N LEU A 7 -9.30 -0.86 -3.41
CA LEU A 7 -10.37 -0.01 -2.81
C LEU A 7 -10.24 1.50 -3.08
N TYR A 8 -9.43 1.88 -4.06
CA TYR A 8 -9.05 3.25 -4.32
C TYR A 8 -9.25 3.70 -5.78
N SER A 9 -9.65 2.84 -6.72
CA SER A 9 -9.81 3.21 -8.13
C SER A 9 -10.76 4.39 -8.32
N TYR A 10 -10.20 5.59 -8.47
CA TYR A 10 -10.91 6.85 -8.65
C TYR A 10 -11.47 6.93 -10.07
N SER A 11 -12.78 7.19 -10.19
CA SER A 11 -13.39 7.67 -11.42
C SER A 11 -13.54 9.19 -11.33
N HIS A 12 -12.84 9.95 -12.18
CA HIS A 12 -13.24 11.31 -12.53
C HIS A 12 -13.57 11.36 -14.02
N PRO A 13 -14.71 11.93 -14.42
CA PRO A 13 -15.08 12.02 -15.82
C PRO A 13 -14.14 12.99 -16.54
N LEU A 14 -13.42 12.49 -17.54
CA LEU A 14 -12.66 13.32 -18.48
C LEU A 14 -13.65 14.11 -19.35
N HIS A 15 -13.90 15.37 -18.99
CA HIS A 15 -14.39 16.37 -19.94
C HIS A 15 -13.23 17.28 -20.30
N ARG A 16 -12.69 17.08 -21.51
CA ARG A 16 -11.65 17.92 -22.11
C ARG A 16 -12.32 18.89 -23.10
N PRO A 17 -12.33 20.20 -22.84
CA PRO A 17 -12.55 21.18 -23.90
C PRO A 17 -11.22 21.54 -24.60
N PRO A 18 -11.26 21.99 -25.87
CA PRO A 18 -10.09 22.16 -26.71
C PRO A 18 -9.27 23.41 -26.36
N LEU A 19 -7.96 23.32 -26.62
CA LEU A 19 -6.96 24.38 -26.53
C LEU A 19 -7.28 25.55 -27.47
N GLN A 20 -7.31 26.77 -26.92
CA GLN A 20 -7.08 28.01 -27.66
C GLN A 20 -6.12 28.90 -26.86
N LEU A 21 -5.01 29.30 -27.48
CA LEU A 21 -4.16 30.41 -27.04
C LEU A 21 -4.88 31.72 -27.38
N PRO A 22 -4.77 32.81 -26.57
CA PRO A 22 -3.71 33.78 -26.87
C PRO A 22 -3.20 34.67 -25.69
N SER A 23 -1.98 35.20 -25.91
CA SER A 23 -1.41 36.52 -25.56
C SER A 23 -1.73 37.28 -24.25
N LYS A 24 -0.63 37.61 -23.54
CA LYS A 24 -0.30 38.85 -22.79
C LYS A 24 -1.38 39.49 -21.88
N LEU A 25 -1.09 39.61 -20.57
CA LEU A 25 -0.88 40.89 -19.88
C LEU A 25 -0.45 40.69 -18.39
N THR A 26 0.64 41.38 -18.03
CA THR A 26 0.90 42.14 -16.79
C THR A 26 0.42 41.71 -15.40
N SER A 27 1.40 41.70 -14.49
CA SER A 27 1.43 42.22 -13.10
C SER A 27 0.42 41.69 -12.08
N PHE A 28 0.92 41.15 -10.97
CA PHE A 28 0.89 41.77 -9.63
C PHE A 28 1.34 40.71 -8.60
N PHE A 29 2.54 40.89 -8.05
CA PHE A 29 3.00 40.17 -6.85
C PHE A 29 2.61 40.99 -5.62
N PRO A 30 2.03 40.37 -4.57
CA PRO A 30 2.20 40.85 -3.21
C PRO A 30 3.20 39.98 -2.47
N LEU A 31 4.20 40.66 -1.91
CA LEU A 31 5.22 40.19 -0.99
C LEU A 31 4.60 39.61 0.28
N TYR A 32 5.10 38.46 0.73
CA TYR A 32 4.86 37.93 2.08
C TYR A 32 6.05 38.34 2.96
N PRO A 33 5.87 39.14 4.03
CA PRO A 33 6.95 39.43 4.95
C PRO A 33 7.06 38.35 6.03
N SER A 34 8.30 37.93 6.22
CA SER A 34 8.87 37.34 7.43
C SER A 34 8.80 38.31 8.62
N SER A 35 8.55 37.81 9.84
CA SER A 35 9.27 38.31 11.02
C SER A 35 9.25 37.33 12.19
N SER A 36 10.40 37.26 12.85
CA SER A 36 10.82 36.43 13.97
C SER A 36 10.35 36.94 15.35
N SER A 37 10.47 36.02 16.32
CA SER A 37 10.86 36.19 17.74
C SER A 37 10.04 37.11 18.67
N GLU A 38 9.60 36.55 19.80
CA GLU A 38 10.01 37.08 21.10
C GLU A 38 9.93 36.04 22.24
N PHE A 39 10.93 36.12 23.11
CA PHE A 39 11.18 35.32 24.31
C PHE A 39 10.45 35.95 25.51
N THR A 40 9.85 35.16 26.39
CA THR A 40 9.72 35.54 27.82
C THR A 40 9.83 34.32 28.72
N ASN A 41 10.55 34.52 29.83
CA ASN A 41 10.93 33.54 30.85
C ASN A 41 9.95 33.52 32.04
N LEU A 42 10.13 32.48 32.87
CA LEU A 42 9.73 32.30 34.29
C LEU A 42 8.34 31.70 34.59
N THR A 43 8.31 30.46 35.11
CA THR A 43 8.52 30.19 36.55
C THR A 43 8.52 28.69 36.86
N HIS A 44 9.37 28.33 37.80
CA HIS A 44 9.63 27.00 38.34
C HIS A 44 8.46 26.50 39.21
N ARG A 45 7.87 25.32 38.88
CA ARG A 45 7.09 24.54 39.86
C ARG A 45 7.39 23.05 39.73
N HIS A 46 7.95 22.55 40.82
CA HIS A 46 8.31 21.18 41.13
C HIS A 46 7.09 20.25 41.09
N GLN A 47 7.07 19.24 40.20
CA GLN A 47 6.24 18.04 40.34
C GLN A 47 6.98 16.80 39.81
N GLN A 48 6.79 15.71 40.53
CA GLN A 48 7.56 14.47 40.58
C GLN A 48 7.54 13.63 39.29
N PRO A 49 8.54 12.75 39.07
CA PRO A 49 8.60 11.89 37.90
C PRO A 49 7.50 10.83 37.96
N LYS A 50 6.50 10.95 37.08
CA LYS A 50 5.61 9.84 36.74
C LYS A 50 6.36 8.97 35.73
N THR A 51 6.69 7.76 36.16
CA THR A 51 7.20 6.67 35.34
C THR A 51 6.41 6.57 34.04
N LEU A 52 7.07 6.91 32.94
CA LEU A 52 6.58 6.71 31.58
C LEU A 52 6.53 5.19 31.34
N VAL A 53 5.36 4.60 31.52
CA VAL A 53 5.10 3.24 31.03
C VAL A 53 5.21 3.34 29.51
N SER A 54 6.33 2.86 28.99
CA SER A 54 6.53 2.61 27.57
C SER A 54 5.37 1.73 27.11
N ARG A 55 4.44 2.31 26.34
CA ARG A 55 3.44 1.54 25.60
C ARG A 55 4.22 0.79 24.53
N THR A 56 4.71 -0.39 24.89
CA THR A 56 5.01 -1.44 23.92
C THR A 56 3.76 -1.60 23.08
N CYS A 57 3.82 -1.13 21.83
CA CYS A 57 2.86 -1.47 20.80
C CYS A 57 2.91 -2.99 20.66
N CYS A 58 1.99 -3.67 21.33
CA CYS A 58 1.79 -5.09 21.12
C CYS A 58 1.21 -5.23 19.72
N SER A 59 2.08 -5.51 18.74
CA SER A 59 1.66 -6.11 17.48
C SER A 59 1.06 -7.46 17.87
N SER A 60 -0.26 -7.48 18.05
CA SER A 60 -1.00 -8.70 18.33
C SER A 60 -0.99 -9.50 17.04
N SER A 61 0.00 -10.38 16.89
CA SER A 61 0.03 -11.41 15.84
C SER A 61 -1.28 -12.19 15.91
N MET A 62 -2.23 -11.91 15.02
CA MET A 62 -3.51 -12.62 15.02
C MET A 62 -3.41 -13.85 14.12
N GLU A 63 -3.72 -15.03 14.68
CA GLU A 63 -3.78 -16.30 13.93
C GLU A 63 -4.92 -16.30 12.89
N ALA A 64 -5.97 -15.50 13.14
CA ALA A 64 -7.14 -15.36 12.28
C ALA A 64 -7.44 -13.87 11.99
N PRO A 65 -8.07 -13.55 10.85
CA PRO A 65 -8.42 -12.17 10.51
C PRO A 65 -9.51 -11.64 11.47
N PRO A 66 -9.34 -10.45 12.08
CA PRO A 66 -10.33 -9.90 13.00
C PRO A 66 -11.64 -9.49 12.31
N GLU A 67 -12.72 -9.48 13.08
CA GLU A 67 -14.05 -9.09 12.60
C GLU A 67 -14.09 -7.63 12.11
N GLY A 68 -14.80 -7.43 10.99
CA GLY A 68 -14.93 -6.12 10.36
C GLY A 68 -13.73 -5.72 9.49
N TYR A 69 -12.81 -6.65 9.21
CA TYR A 69 -11.78 -6.48 8.18
C TYR A 69 -12.05 -7.37 6.97
N ARG A 70 -11.78 -6.83 5.78
CA ARG A 70 -11.82 -7.62 4.54
C ARG A 70 -10.59 -8.52 4.46
N LYS A 71 -10.78 -9.82 4.24
CA LYS A 71 -9.70 -10.79 4.01
C LYS A 71 -9.00 -10.51 2.68
N ASN A 72 -7.68 -10.49 2.71
CA ASN A 72 -6.84 -10.15 1.57
C ASN A 72 -5.49 -10.88 1.69
N VAL A 73 -4.77 -10.98 0.59
CA VAL A 73 -3.39 -11.48 0.53
C VAL A 73 -2.45 -10.41 0.02
N GLY A 74 -1.24 -10.37 0.55
CA GLY A 74 -0.15 -9.57 0.01
C GLY A 74 0.98 -10.47 -0.49
N ILE A 75 1.62 -10.05 -1.58
CA ILE A 75 2.66 -10.82 -2.24
C ILE A 75 3.95 -10.00 -2.21
N CYS A 76 4.96 -10.49 -1.51
CA CYS A 76 6.33 -10.01 -1.64
C CYS A 76 7.03 -10.88 -2.70
N LEU A 77 7.10 -10.41 -3.95
CA LEU A 77 7.79 -11.12 -5.02
C LEU A 77 9.24 -10.62 -5.09
N ILE A 78 10.22 -11.52 -5.02
CA ILE A 78 11.65 -11.20 -5.09
C ILE A 78 12.31 -11.78 -6.34
N ASN A 79 13.21 -11.01 -6.95
CA ASN A 79 14.05 -11.48 -8.04
C ASN A 79 15.33 -12.20 -7.54
N PRO A 80 16.15 -12.79 -8.43
CA PRO A 80 17.42 -13.42 -8.05
C PRO A 80 18.39 -12.50 -7.30
N SER A 81 18.30 -11.19 -7.54
CA SER A 81 19.08 -10.15 -6.89
C SER A 81 18.47 -9.66 -5.56
N LYS A 82 17.48 -10.37 -5.00
CA LYS A 82 16.80 -10.07 -3.73
C LYS A 82 16.07 -8.73 -3.68
N LYS A 83 15.82 -8.13 -4.84
CA LYS A 83 14.96 -6.95 -4.96
C LYS A 83 13.50 -7.36 -5.02
N ILE A 84 12.64 -6.52 -4.45
CA ILE A 84 11.20 -6.71 -4.34
C ILE A 84 10.51 -6.05 -5.54
N PHE A 85 9.57 -6.75 -6.14
CA PHE A 85 8.69 -6.22 -7.17
C PHE A 85 7.75 -5.18 -6.56
N ALA A 86 7.69 -4.01 -7.17
CA ALA A 86 6.73 -2.97 -6.83
C ALA A 86 6.14 -2.38 -8.10
N ALA A 87 4.88 -1.94 -8.01
CA ALA A 87 4.18 -1.29 -9.11
C ALA A 87 3.56 0.05 -8.66
N SER A 88 3.67 1.05 -9.51
CA SER A 88 3.14 2.40 -9.28
C SER A 88 1.67 2.44 -9.65
N ARG A 89 0.85 3.05 -8.80
CA ARG A 89 -0.57 3.16 -9.05
C ARG A 89 -0.88 4.24 -10.08
N LEU A 90 -1.82 3.95 -11.00
CA LEU A 90 -2.26 4.91 -12.00
C LEU A 90 -3.02 6.11 -11.42
N ASP A 91 -3.68 5.92 -10.28
CA ASP A 91 -4.58 6.90 -9.68
C ASP A 91 -3.91 7.81 -8.63
N ILE A 92 -2.78 7.38 -8.07
CA ILE A 92 -2.00 8.16 -7.10
C ILE A 92 -0.55 8.21 -7.57
N PRO A 93 -0.08 9.36 -8.09
CA PRO A 93 1.29 9.49 -8.56
C PRO A 93 2.28 9.24 -7.41
N ASN A 94 3.37 8.53 -7.71
CA ASN A 94 4.43 8.15 -6.76
C ASN A 94 3.99 7.22 -5.62
N ALA A 95 2.78 6.67 -5.66
CA ALA A 95 2.37 5.63 -4.72
C ALA A 95 2.72 4.25 -5.28
N TRP A 96 3.76 3.64 -4.72
CA TRP A 96 4.20 2.30 -5.08
C TRP A 96 3.65 1.26 -4.10
N GLN A 97 3.34 0.08 -4.61
CA GLN A 97 2.91 -1.04 -3.77
C GLN A 97 3.38 -2.39 -4.33
N MET A 98 3.53 -3.34 -3.43
CA MET A 98 3.57 -4.77 -3.74
C MET A 98 2.17 -5.29 -4.16
N PRO A 99 2.09 -6.36 -4.97
CA PRO A 99 0.81 -6.96 -5.39
C PRO A 99 -0.03 -7.44 -4.21
N GLN A 100 -1.36 -7.31 -4.31
CA GLN A 100 -2.28 -7.71 -3.24
C GLN A 100 -3.73 -7.83 -3.70
N GLY A 101 -4.47 -8.81 -3.19
CA GLY A 101 -5.84 -9.02 -3.64
C GLY A 101 -6.73 -9.83 -2.72
N GLY A 102 -8.01 -9.94 -3.09
CA GLY A 102 -9.04 -10.50 -2.22
C GLY A 102 -8.88 -12.00 -2.07
N ILE A 103 -9.24 -12.52 -0.90
CA ILE A 103 -9.43 -13.97 -0.72
C ILE A 103 -10.91 -14.27 -0.95
N GLU A 104 -11.23 -15.20 -1.85
CA GLU A 104 -12.59 -15.66 -2.06
C GLU A 104 -13.10 -16.52 -0.88
N GLU A 105 -14.42 -16.79 -0.84
CA GLU A 105 -14.98 -17.69 0.16
C GLU A 105 -14.38 -19.09 0.01
N ASP A 106 -13.93 -19.66 1.13
CA ASP A 106 -13.25 -20.96 1.20
C ASP A 106 -11.96 -21.10 0.37
N GLU A 107 -11.40 -20.00 -0.15
CA GLU A 107 -10.15 -20.01 -0.89
C GLU A 107 -8.94 -20.10 0.06
N ASP A 108 -8.01 -20.98 -0.26
CA ASP A 108 -6.73 -21.07 0.44
C ASP A 108 -5.90 -19.79 0.21
N PRO A 109 -5.37 -19.13 1.26
CA PRO A 109 -4.62 -17.88 1.10
C PRO A 109 -3.39 -18.00 0.19
N LYS A 110 -2.72 -19.15 0.15
CA LYS A 110 -1.57 -19.33 -0.75
C LYS A 110 -2.04 -19.43 -2.20
N ALA A 111 -3.15 -20.13 -2.45
CA ALA A 111 -3.78 -20.16 -3.77
C ALA A 111 -4.23 -18.76 -4.23
N ALA A 112 -4.87 -17.99 -3.33
CA ALA A 112 -5.25 -16.61 -3.59
C ALA A 112 -4.04 -15.74 -3.95
N ALA A 113 -2.92 -15.87 -3.23
CA ALA A 113 -1.70 -15.09 -3.50
C ALA A 113 -1.13 -15.36 -4.91
N ILE A 114 -1.15 -16.62 -5.36
CA ILE A 114 -0.69 -16.99 -6.71
C ILE A 114 -1.64 -16.46 -7.78
N ARG A 115 -2.96 -16.60 -7.56
CA ARG A 115 -4.00 -16.08 -8.46
C ARG A 115 -3.88 -14.56 -8.62
N GLU A 116 -3.84 -13.84 -7.50
CA GLU A 116 -3.74 -12.38 -7.47
C GLU A 116 -2.44 -11.88 -8.11
N LEU A 117 -1.31 -12.54 -7.86
CA LEU A 117 -0.05 -12.21 -8.53
C LEU A 117 -0.21 -12.26 -10.06
N LYS A 118 -0.80 -13.33 -10.58
CA LYS A 118 -1.03 -13.49 -12.02
C LYS A 118 -2.01 -12.45 -12.56
N GLU A 119 -3.12 -12.23 -11.88
CA GLU A 119 -4.16 -11.29 -12.26
C GLU A 119 -3.68 -9.83 -12.31
N GLU A 120 -2.75 -9.45 -11.43
CA GLU A 120 -2.23 -8.09 -11.30
C GLU A 120 -0.99 -7.83 -12.16
N THR A 121 -0.16 -8.85 -12.39
CA THR A 121 1.18 -8.67 -12.96
C THR A 121 1.49 -9.60 -14.15
N GLY A 122 0.60 -10.53 -14.48
CA GLY A 122 0.84 -11.56 -15.50
C GLY A 122 1.79 -12.67 -15.06
N VAL A 123 2.49 -12.52 -13.93
CA VAL A 123 3.50 -13.46 -13.47
C VAL A 123 2.88 -14.80 -13.07
N SER A 124 3.40 -15.86 -13.67
CA SER A 124 3.10 -17.27 -13.39
C SER A 124 4.34 -18.07 -13.00
N SER A 125 5.54 -17.60 -13.37
CA SER A 125 6.82 -18.20 -13.00
C SER A 125 7.29 -17.72 -11.61
N ALA A 126 6.64 -18.21 -10.56
CA ALA A 126 7.01 -17.90 -9.18
C ALA A 126 6.81 -19.07 -8.21
N GLU A 127 7.67 -19.15 -7.20
CA GLU A 127 7.65 -20.18 -6.16
C GLU A 127 7.44 -19.55 -4.79
N VAL A 128 6.46 -20.03 -4.01
CA VAL A 128 6.26 -19.59 -2.62
C VAL A 128 7.33 -20.20 -1.74
N ILE A 129 8.12 -19.36 -1.07
CA ILE A 129 9.26 -19.79 -0.24
C ILE A 129 9.10 -19.48 1.25
N ALA A 130 8.22 -18.55 1.63
CA ALA A 130 7.87 -18.26 3.01
C ALA A 130 6.49 -17.59 3.12
N GLU A 131 5.96 -17.52 4.33
CA GLU A 131 4.75 -16.77 4.67
C GLU A 131 4.92 -16.02 5.99
N VAL A 132 4.18 -14.93 6.15
CA VAL A 132 4.05 -14.28 7.46
C VAL A 132 3.14 -15.16 8.33
N PRO A 133 3.58 -15.56 9.54
CA PRO A 133 2.85 -16.55 10.34
C PRO A 133 1.49 -16.05 10.82
N TYR A 134 1.30 -14.74 10.91
CA TYR A 134 0.07 -14.10 11.38
C TYR A 134 -0.53 -13.14 10.35
N TRP A 135 -1.77 -12.73 10.60
CA TRP A 135 -2.46 -11.71 9.80
C TRP A 135 -2.01 -10.31 10.20
N LEU A 136 -1.78 -9.46 9.20
CA LEU A 136 -1.46 -8.05 9.35
C LEU A 136 -2.69 -7.22 9.02
N THR A 137 -3.02 -6.24 9.85
CA THR A 137 -4.20 -5.40 9.63
C THR A 137 -3.80 -3.94 9.47
N TYR A 138 -4.52 -3.24 8.59
CA TYR A 138 -4.48 -1.79 8.54
C TYR A 138 -5.89 -1.23 8.38
N ASP A 139 -6.14 -0.09 9.00
CA ASP A 139 -7.42 0.60 8.91
C ASP A 139 -7.46 1.48 7.66
N PHE A 140 -8.63 1.58 7.05
CA PHE A 140 -8.85 2.57 6.02
C PHE A 140 -8.97 3.96 6.66
N PRO A 141 -8.38 5.01 6.04
CA PRO A 141 -8.68 6.38 6.40
C PRO A 141 -10.19 6.66 6.36
N PRO A 142 -10.72 7.55 7.22
CA PRO A 142 -12.16 7.85 7.28
C PRO A 142 -12.76 8.20 5.91
N GLU A 143 -12.06 8.98 5.08
CA GLU A 143 -12.51 9.35 3.74
C GLU A 143 -12.62 8.17 2.76
N VAL A 144 -11.81 7.12 2.98
CA VAL A 144 -11.87 5.88 2.20
C VAL A 144 -13.04 5.02 2.67
N ARG A 145 -13.21 4.90 3.99
CA ARG A 145 -14.32 4.13 4.59
C ARG A 145 -15.68 4.65 4.15
N GLU A 146 -15.88 5.96 4.16
CA GLU A 146 -17.14 6.58 3.76
C GLU A 146 -17.47 6.25 2.30
N LYS A 147 -16.48 6.34 1.41
CA LYS A 147 -16.66 6.00 -0.02
C LYS A 147 -17.00 4.54 -0.22
N LEU A 148 -16.30 3.64 0.46
CA LEU A 148 -16.56 2.20 0.36
C LEU A 148 -17.94 1.83 0.85
N LYS A 149 -18.42 2.48 1.91
CA LYS A 149 -19.79 2.32 2.40
C LYS A 149 -20.82 2.74 1.37
N VAL A 150 -20.58 3.85 0.65
CA VAL A 150 -21.49 4.32 -0.42
C VAL A 150 -21.45 3.41 -1.65
N GLN A 151 -20.26 2.97 -2.06
CA GLN A 151 -20.08 2.23 -3.31
C GLN A 151 -20.47 0.75 -3.19
N TRP A 152 -20.16 0.11 -2.05
CA TRP A 152 -20.27 -1.34 -1.87
C TRP A 152 -21.23 -1.74 -0.76
N GLY A 153 -21.82 -0.78 -0.03
CA GLY A 153 -22.70 -1.06 1.10
C GLY A 153 -22.01 -1.71 2.30
N SER A 154 -20.68 -1.86 2.26
CA SER A 154 -19.89 -2.55 3.27
C SER A 154 -19.30 -1.58 4.29
N ASP A 155 -19.32 -1.93 5.58
CA ASP A 155 -18.71 -1.15 6.66
C ASP A 155 -17.37 -1.77 7.13
N TRP A 156 -16.54 -2.15 6.16
CA TRP A 156 -15.19 -2.66 6.46
C TRP A 156 -14.35 -1.57 7.12
N LYS A 157 -13.72 -1.90 8.25
CA LYS A 157 -12.79 -1.03 8.99
C LYS A 157 -11.47 -0.89 8.25
N GLY A 158 -11.05 -1.96 7.56
CA GLY A 158 -9.73 -2.08 6.97
C GLY A 158 -9.55 -3.39 6.19
N GLN A 159 -8.30 -3.73 5.89
CA GLN A 159 -7.93 -5.06 5.38
C GLN A 159 -7.19 -5.86 6.45
N ALA A 160 -7.43 -7.17 6.46
CA ALA A 160 -6.61 -8.16 7.13
C ALA A 160 -5.89 -8.96 6.05
N GLN A 161 -4.56 -8.92 6.05
CA GLN A 161 -3.69 -9.45 5.01
C GLN A 161 -2.85 -10.61 5.53
N LYS A 162 -2.90 -11.74 4.83
CA LYS A 162 -1.90 -12.82 4.94
C LYS A 162 -0.83 -12.59 3.86
N TRP A 163 0.44 -12.58 4.23
CA TRP A 163 1.53 -12.23 3.32
C TRP A 163 2.38 -13.43 2.95
N PHE A 164 2.75 -13.52 1.68
CA PHE A 164 3.59 -14.58 1.13
C PHE A 164 4.84 -14.01 0.47
N LEU A 165 5.97 -14.68 0.67
CA LEU A 165 7.21 -14.40 -0.05
C LEU A 165 7.32 -15.36 -1.23
N LEU A 166 7.40 -14.82 -2.42
CA LEU A 166 7.54 -15.57 -3.66
C LEU A 166 8.88 -15.26 -4.30
N LYS A 167 9.56 -16.28 -4.81
CA LYS A 167 10.75 -16.15 -5.63
C LYS A 167 10.34 -16.16 -7.09
N PHE A 168 10.69 -15.12 -7.82
CA PHE A 168 10.52 -15.04 -9.27
C PHE A 168 11.51 -15.98 -9.96
N THR A 169 11.00 -16.81 -10.87
CA THR A 169 11.77 -17.79 -11.64
C THR A 169 11.62 -17.60 -13.15
N GLY A 170 10.96 -16.52 -13.57
CA GLY A 170 10.78 -16.13 -14.96
C GLY A 170 11.79 -15.08 -15.41
N GLU A 171 11.46 -14.45 -16.55
CA GLU A 171 12.18 -13.31 -17.13
C GLU A 171 11.31 -12.06 -17.04
N ASP A 172 11.91 -10.88 -16.96
CA ASP A 172 11.20 -9.61 -16.75
C ASP A 172 10.14 -9.33 -17.83
N GLU A 173 10.28 -9.89 -19.04
CA GLU A 173 9.29 -9.81 -20.12
C GLU A 173 7.96 -10.52 -19.82
N GLU A 174 7.91 -11.40 -18.82
CA GLU A 174 6.66 -12.02 -18.34
C GLU A 174 5.78 -11.00 -17.60
N ILE A 175 6.38 -9.95 -17.04
CA ILE A 175 5.67 -8.96 -16.24
C ILE A 175 4.83 -8.07 -17.16
N ASN A 176 3.52 -8.21 -17.02
CA ASN A 176 2.52 -7.43 -17.72
C ASN A 176 1.56 -6.78 -16.73
N LEU A 177 1.62 -5.45 -16.58
CA LEU A 177 0.72 -4.68 -15.70
C LEU A 177 -0.72 -4.56 -16.20
N VAL A 178 -0.99 -5.03 -17.42
CA VAL A 178 -2.36 -5.30 -17.90
C VAL A 178 -2.90 -6.62 -17.31
N GLY A 179 -2.07 -7.38 -16.61
CA GLY A 179 -2.41 -8.68 -16.03
C GLY A 179 -2.67 -9.73 -17.12
N ASP A 180 -3.69 -10.56 -16.89
CA ASP A 180 -4.19 -11.55 -17.85
C ASP A 180 -5.27 -10.99 -18.81
N GLY A 181 -5.51 -9.68 -18.78
CA GLY A 181 -6.48 -8.99 -19.64
C GLY A 181 -7.94 -9.13 -19.20
N THR A 182 -8.21 -9.73 -18.04
CA THR A 182 -9.58 -9.87 -17.50
C THR A 182 -10.14 -8.57 -16.94
N GLU A 183 -9.28 -7.63 -16.53
CA GLU A 183 -9.66 -6.47 -15.74
C GLU A 183 -8.91 -5.19 -16.15
N LYS A 184 -9.34 -4.03 -15.63
CA LYS A 184 -8.68 -2.75 -15.91
C LYS A 184 -7.29 -2.72 -15.24
N PRO A 185 -6.25 -2.22 -15.94
CA PRO A 185 -4.93 -2.02 -15.35
C PRO A 185 -5.00 -1.13 -14.10
N GLU A 186 -4.42 -1.59 -12.99
CA GLU A 186 -4.28 -0.79 -11.76
C GLU A 186 -2.95 -0.03 -11.70
N PHE A 187 -1.95 -0.54 -12.40
CA PHE A 187 -0.57 -0.08 -12.32
C PHE A 187 -0.09 0.55 -13.62
N GLY A 188 0.78 1.55 -13.50
CA GLY A 188 1.36 2.27 -14.63
C GLY A 188 2.78 1.83 -14.96
N GLU A 189 3.63 1.77 -13.93
CA GLU A 189 5.03 1.40 -14.04
C GLU A 189 5.36 0.33 -13.00
N TRP A 190 6.42 -0.45 -13.23
CA TRP A 190 6.93 -1.38 -12.24
C TRP A 190 8.44 -1.25 -12.09
N SER A 191 8.96 -1.70 -10.96
CA SER A 191 10.39 -1.68 -10.68
C SER A 191 10.77 -2.75 -9.65
N TRP A 192 12.01 -3.20 -9.73
CA TRP A 192 12.68 -3.98 -8.69
C TRP A 192 13.34 -3.03 -7.68
N MET A 193 12.80 -2.98 -6.46
CA MET A 193 13.20 -2.07 -5.38
C MET A 193 13.86 -2.82 -4.21
N SER A 194 14.72 -2.15 -3.45
CA SER A 194 15.16 -2.66 -2.15
C SER A 194 13.99 -2.66 -1.13
N PRO A 195 14.08 -3.43 -0.04
CA PRO A 195 13.11 -3.37 1.05
C PRO A 195 12.92 -1.95 1.61
N GLU A 196 14.00 -1.17 1.71
CA GLU A 196 13.96 0.20 2.18
C GLU A 196 13.25 1.13 1.19
N GLU A 197 13.58 1.01 -0.11
CA GLU A 197 12.99 1.83 -1.18
C GLU A 197 11.47 1.65 -1.26
N ILE A 198 10.96 0.41 -1.21
CA ILE A 198 9.50 0.17 -1.27
C ILE A 198 8.78 0.70 -0.03
N ILE A 199 9.40 0.66 1.16
CA ILE A 199 8.82 1.24 2.37
C ILE A 199 8.77 2.77 2.28
N GLU A 200 9.79 3.40 1.68
CA GLU A 200 9.83 4.85 1.47
C GLU A 200 8.72 5.33 0.52
N HIS A 201 8.53 4.61 -0.59
CA HIS A 201 7.57 4.94 -1.64
C HIS A 201 6.14 4.44 -1.41
N ALA A 202 5.91 3.61 -0.39
CA ALA A 202 4.57 3.18 0.00
C ALA A 202 3.75 4.34 0.58
N VAL A 203 2.42 4.26 0.44
CA VAL A 203 1.49 5.15 1.15
C VAL A 203 1.60 4.96 2.68
N ASP A 204 1.47 6.04 3.44
CA ASP A 204 1.82 6.06 4.86
C ASP A 204 1.14 4.98 5.71
N PHE A 205 -0.16 4.71 5.48
CA PHE A 205 -0.90 3.71 6.22
C PHE A 205 -0.47 2.25 5.92
N LYS A 206 0.27 2.01 4.82
CA LYS A 206 0.84 0.69 4.49
C LYS A 206 2.29 0.51 4.97
N LYS A 207 3.01 1.59 5.30
CA LYS A 207 4.43 1.52 5.68
C LYS A 207 4.70 0.58 6.86
N ASN A 208 3.81 0.55 7.85
CA ASN A 208 3.96 -0.34 9.00
C ASN A 208 3.81 -1.82 8.61
N VAL A 209 2.85 -2.14 7.74
CA VAL A 209 2.68 -3.49 7.19
C VAL A 209 3.95 -3.91 6.45
N TYR A 210 4.50 -3.05 5.59
CA TYR A 210 5.69 -3.38 4.81
C TYR A 210 6.93 -3.57 5.70
N LYS A 211 7.09 -2.76 6.75
CA LYS A 211 8.16 -2.95 7.74
C LYS A 211 8.07 -4.31 8.43
N GLU A 212 6.87 -4.74 8.85
CA GLU A 212 6.70 -6.05 9.46
C GLU A 212 6.96 -7.19 8.47
N VAL A 213 6.45 -7.07 7.23
CA VAL A 213 6.71 -8.03 6.15
C VAL A 213 8.21 -8.17 5.88
N SER A 214 8.92 -7.05 5.69
CA SER A 214 10.37 -7.05 5.48
C SER A 214 11.14 -7.62 6.67
N ALA A 215 10.69 -7.37 7.90
CA ALA A 215 11.32 -7.93 9.10
C ALA A 215 11.18 -9.47 9.14
N VAL A 216 9.98 -9.99 8.89
CA VAL A 216 9.71 -11.44 8.85
C VAL A 216 10.48 -12.12 7.71
N PHE A 217 10.55 -11.49 6.54
CA PHE A 217 11.23 -12.05 5.38
C PHE A 217 12.73 -11.74 5.32
N SER A 218 13.28 -10.98 6.27
CA SER A 218 14.70 -10.62 6.31
C SER A 218 15.68 -11.80 6.14
N PRO A 219 15.43 -13.04 6.64
CA PRO A 219 16.33 -14.17 6.40
C PRO A 219 16.43 -14.59 4.92
N HIS A 220 15.50 -14.15 4.07
CA HIS A 220 15.46 -14.45 2.65
C HIS A 220 15.87 -13.25 1.77
N LEU A 221 15.95 -12.06 2.34
CA LEU A 221 16.24 -10.79 1.64
C LEU A 221 17.72 -10.38 1.75
N ASN A 222 18.47 -10.97 2.69
CA ASN A 222 19.89 -10.73 2.92
C ASN A 222 20.80 -11.69 2.15
#